data_AF-A0A1M7P7Y3-F1
#
_entry.id   AF-A0A1M7P7Y3-F1
#
_cell.length_a   1.000
_cell.length_b   1.000
_cell.length_c   1.000
_cell.angle_alpha   90.00
_cell.angle_beta   90.00
_cell.angle_gamma   90.00
#
_symmetry.space_group_name_H-M   'P 1'
#
loop_
_entity.id
_entity.type
_entity.pdbx_description
1 polymer ?
#
loop_
_entity_poly.entity_id
_entity_poly.type
_entity_poly.pdbx_seq_one_letter_code
_entity_poly.pdbx_strand_id
1 'polypeptide(L)'
;MGKICFFCGSNKVIKKGLKQGKQRWLCKTCGHIFTPSSRIKNSQVIELYSQGNLTVRQIATQLKVNERTIYRHLAKCDKATAQNNAPGPVIAMMDTSYWGWNFGVVVIKDHISGEVLWHKFINRKERVDDYVEGVRALEMDGHEIVCIVSDGLKGLRERLSGYRYQYCQFHQLQTIKHKLTSHPKLPASIELLDISRLLCRTDKESFEGVMNEWFVRWEAFIKQRSTDSNGRSHYTHKNLRSAYLSLKRNMPYLWTFYDNIELGIPNTNNEMESLFSWLKRKLNIHNGMSLGRRKMLIERLFFAHKPSR
;
A
#
# COMPACT_ATOMS: atom_id res chain seq x y z
N MET A 1 43.85 27.07 -2.70
CA MET A 1 43.65 26.00 -1.69
C MET A 1 44.45 24.75 -2.06
N GLY A 2 45.44 24.39 -1.24
CA GLY A 2 46.23 23.17 -1.44
C GLY A 2 45.41 21.90 -1.23
N LYS A 3 45.76 20.80 -1.91
CA LYS A 3 45.11 19.51 -1.70
C LYS A 3 45.61 18.89 -0.39
N ILE A 4 44.71 18.27 0.36
CA ILE A 4 45.01 17.62 1.65
C ILE A 4 44.95 16.11 1.47
N CYS A 5 45.89 15.38 2.07
CA CYS A 5 45.84 13.93 2.12
C CYS A 5 44.68 13.47 3.03
N PHE A 6 43.74 12.70 2.49
CA PHE A 6 42.60 12.22 3.29
C PHE A 6 42.94 11.06 4.26
N PHE A 7 44.16 10.53 4.24
CA PHE A 7 44.61 9.49 5.17
C PHE A 7 45.24 10.08 6.44
N CYS A 8 45.97 11.19 6.34
CA CYS A 8 46.72 11.77 7.47
C CYS A 8 46.54 13.28 7.67
N GLY A 9 45.69 13.94 6.87
CA GLY A 9 45.45 15.38 7.01
C GLY A 9 46.60 16.30 6.55
N SER A 10 47.73 15.75 6.10
CA SER A 10 48.88 16.54 5.65
C SER A 10 48.60 17.30 4.35
N ASN A 11 49.08 18.54 4.27
CA ASN A 11 49.09 19.36 3.06
C ASN A 11 50.31 19.12 2.15
N LYS A 12 51.27 18.28 2.59
CA LYS A 12 52.47 17.92 1.82
C LYS A 12 52.13 16.85 0.78
N VAL A 13 51.50 17.25 -0.33
CA VAL A 13 51.09 16.35 -1.42
C VAL A 13 51.65 16.80 -2.76
N ILE A 14 52.09 15.84 -3.58
CA ILE A 14 52.63 16.08 -4.93
C ILE A 14 51.86 15.31 -5.99
N LYS A 15 51.80 15.81 -7.22
CA LYS A 15 51.19 15.12 -8.36
C LYS A 15 51.96 13.83 -8.68
N LYS A 16 51.26 12.70 -8.89
CA LYS A 16 51.83 11.38 -9.22
C LYS A 16 51.11 10.71 -10.39
N GLY A 17 51.16 11.36 -11.55
CA GLY A 17 50.55 10.87 -12.79
C GLY A 17 49.02 10.88 -12.80
N LEU A 18 48.45 10.27 -13.83
CA LEU A 18 47.00 10.18 -14.07
C LEU A 18 46.52 8.73 -13.94
N LYS A 19 45.28 8.53 -13.49
CA LYS A 19 44.58 7.24 -13.59
C LYS A 19 43.16 7.50 -14.06
N GLN A 20 42.78 6.88 -15.19
CA GLN A 20 41.50 7.11 -15.86
C GLN A 20 41.21 8.61 -16.06
N GLY A 21 42.21 9.36 -16.54
CA GLY A 21 42.11 10.81 -16.77
C GLY A 21 42.10 11.71 -15.52
N LYS A 22 42.13 11.14 -14.30
CA LYS A 22 42.13 11.91 -13.04
C LYS A 22 43.53 12.00 -12.42
N GLN A 23 43.89 13.20 -11.95
CA GLN A 23 45.17 13.46 -11.26
C GLN A 23 45.28 12.64 -9.98
N ARG A 24 46.32 11.80 -9.90
CA ARG A 24 46.75 11.14 -8.66
C ARG A 24 47.72 12.03 -7.90
N TRP A 25 47.73 11.87 -6.58
CA TRP A 25 48.53 12.61 -5.64
C TRP A 25 49.25 11.64 -4.71
N LEU A 26 50.50 11.92 -4.37
CA LEU A 26 51.28 11.21 -3.36
C LEU A 26 51.40 12.11 -2.14
N CYS A 27 51.07 11.60 -0.96
CA CYS A 27 51.39 12.26 0.29
C CYS A 27 52.85 12.02 0.67
N LYS A 28 53.61 13.09 0.90
CA LYS A 28 55.00 13.03 1.35
C LYS A 28 55.13 12.67 2.85
N THR A 29 54.06 12.81 3.63
CA THR A 29 54.08 12.49 5.07
C THR A 29 53.79 11.02 5.33
N CYS A 30 52.76 10.44 4.72
CA CYS A 30 52.39 9.03 4.97
C CYS A 30 52.70 8.09 3.79
N GLY A 31 53.25 8.60 2.68
CA GLY A 31 53.60 7.78 1.51
C GLY A 31 52.42 7.28 0.68
N HIS A 32 51.16 7.46 1.12
CA HIS A 32 50.00 6.99 0.38
C HIS A 32 49.76 7.75 -0.92
N ILE A 33 49.39 6.99 -1.96
CA ILE A 33 48.96 7.53 -3.25
C ILE A 33 47.44 7.52 -3.31
N PHE A 34 46.84 8.66 -3.64
CA PHE A 34 45.40 8.81 -3.73
C PHE A 34 44.94 9.58 -4.95
N THR A 35 43.70 9.35 -5.37
CA THR A 35 43.02 10.16 -6.38
C THR A 35 41.89 10.89 -5.66
N PRO A 36 41.86 12.23 -5.64
CA PRO A 36 40.75 12.98 -5.08
C PRO A 36 39.47 12.59 -5.83
N SER A 37 38.52 11.96 -5.14
CA SER A 37 37.14 11.92 -5.59
C SER A 37 36.38 13.03 -4.90
N SER A 38 35.37 13.59 -5.56
CA SER A 38 34.32 14.30 -4.84
C SER A 38 33.81 13.35 -3.74
N ARG A 39 33.86 13.77 -2.48
CA ARG A 39 33.20 13.04 -1.39
C ARG A 39 31.71 13.27 -1.56
N ILE A 40 31.03 12.30 -2.16
CA ILE A 40 29.57 12.28 -2.14
C ILE A 40 29.13 12.01 -0.70
N LYS A 41 28.25 12.86 -0.17
CA LYS A 41 27.62 12.62 1.12
C LYS A 41 26.60 11.51 0.97
N ASN A 42 26.56 10.58 1.93
CA ASN A 42 25.58 9.48 1.91
C ASN A 42 24.15 10.01 1.85
N SER A 43 23.85 11.08 2.61
CA SER A 43 22.55 11.74 2.65
C SER A 43 22.06 12.16 1.26
N GLN A 44 22.93 12.69 0.40
CA GLN A 44 22.57 13.13 -0.94
C GLN A 44 22.14 11.95 -1.84
N VAL A 45 22.84 10.81 -1.74
CA VAL A 45 22.46 9.60 -2.49
C VAL A 45 21.10 9.10 -2.00
N ILE A 46 20.92 9.09 -0.69
CA ILE A 46 19.72 8.61 -0.03
C ILE A 46 18.52 9.48 -0.40
N GLU A 47 18.67 10.80 -0.39
CA GLU A 47 17.62 11.76 -0.74
C GLU A 47 17.17 11.56 -2.19
N LEU A 48 18.11 11.56 -3.15
CA LEU A 48 17.82 11.34 -4.56
C LEU A 48 17.15 9.98 -4.81
N TYR A 49 17.59 8.94 -4.10
CA TYR A 49 17.02 7.61 -4.21
C TYR A 49 15.61 7.52 -3.61
N SER A 50 15.39 8.16 -2.45
CA SER A 50 14.11 8.11 -1.71
C SER A 50 12.99 8.83 -2.45
N GLN A 51 13.31 9.75 -3.35
CA GLN A 51 12.31 10.36 -4.25
C GLN A 51 11.69 9.36 -5.24
N GLY A 52 12.38 8.24 -5.52
CA GLY A 52 11.94 7.19 -6.44
C GLY A 52 11.74 7.65 -7.88
N ASN A 53 12.30 8.79 -8.27
CA ASN A 53 12.18 9.37 -9.62
C ASN A 53 13.37 9.02 -10.52
N LEU A 54 14.49 8.60 -9.94
CA LEU A 54 15.75 8.40 -10.64
C LEU A 54 16.25 6.98 -10.43
N THR A 55 16.59 6.31 -11.52
CA THR A 55 17.32 5.04 -11.49
C THR A 55 18.71 5.23 -10.86
N VAL A 56 19.30 4.13 -10.36
CA VAL A 56 20.67 4.15 -9.85
C VAL A 56 21.67 4.67 -10.89
N ARG A 57 21.45 4.34 -12.17
CA ARG A 57 22.24 4.84 -13.30
C ARG A 57 22.11 6.36 -13.44
N GLN A 58 20.90 6.91 -13.39
CA GLN A 58 20.68 8.36 -13.46
C GLN A 58 21.31 9.09 -12.26
N ILE A 59 21.18 8.56 -11.04
CA ILE A 59 21.83 9.12 -9.85
C ILE A 59 23.36 9.09 -10.01
N ALA A 60 23.92 7.98 -10.51
CA ALA A 60 25.35 7.83 -10.77
C ALA A 60 25.85 8.87 -11.79
N THR A 61 25.10 9.07 -12.88
CA THR A 61 25.39 10.11 -13.88
C THR A 61 25.33 11.52 -13.27
N GLN A 62 24.28 11.84 -12.52
CA GLN A 62 24.11 13.16 -11.88
C GLN A 62 25.23 13.47 -10.89
N LEU A 63 25.65 12.47 -10.10
CA LEU A 63 26.70 12.61 -9.10
C LEU A 63 28.11 12.33 -9.66
N LYS A 64 28.24 12.08 -10.98
CA LYS A 64 29.50 11.81 -11.68
C LYS A 64 30.32 10.67 -11.05
N VAL A 65 29.64 9.60 -10.63
CA VAL A 65 30.24 8.38 -10.08
C VAL A 65 29.73 7.14 -10.79
N ASN A 66 30.30 5.98 -10.46
CA ASN A 66 29.81 4.71 -10.96
C ASN A 66 28.62 4.20 -10.12
N GLU A 67 27.81 3.33 -10.72
CA GLU A 67 26.66 2.71 -10.04
C GLU A 67 27.06 1.91 -8.79
N ARG A 68 28.24 1.27 -8.80
CA ARG A 68 28.77 0.53 -7.63
C ARG A 68 28.98 1.43 -6.41
N THR A 69 29.34 2.69 -6.62
CA THR A 69 29.45 3.69 -5.54
C THR A 69 28.08 3.98 -4.96
N ILE A 70 27.06 4.20 -5.80
CA ILE A 70 25.68 4.42 -5.36
C ILE A 70 25.18 3.20 -4.57
N TYR A 71 25.37 1.98 -5.08
CA TYR A 71 24.98 0.77 -4.35
C TYR A 71 25.68 0.62 -3.01
N ARG A 72 26.96 1.03 -2.89
CA ARG A 72 27.69 1.00 -1.61
C ARG A 72 27.14 2.01 -0.60
N HIS A 73 26.68 3.16 -1.07
CA HIS A 73 25.99 4.15 -0.24
C HIS A 73 24.63 3.62 0.23
N LEU A 74 23.83 3.05 -0.68
CA LEU A 74 22.54 2.44 -0.34
C LEU A 74 22.67 1.23 0.60
N ALA A 75 23.75 0.44 0.49
CA ALA A 75 24.00 -0.70 1.39
C ALA A 75 24.36 -0.28 2.82
N LYS A 76 24.86 0.95 3.01
CA LYS A 76 25.12 1.55 4.33
C LYS A 76 23.91 2.24 4.93
N CYS A 77 22.78 2.19 4.21
CA CYS A 77 21.60 2.88 4.63
C CYS A 77 20.87 2.01 5.63
N ASP A 78 20.68 2.52 6.84
CA ASP A 78 19.83 1.86 7.82
C ASP A 78 18.39 1.83 7.31
N LYS A 79 17.63 0.85 7.82
CA LYS A 79 16.17 0.82 7.62
C LYS A 79 15.61 2.17 8.04
N ALA A 80 14.69 2.71 7.24
CA ALA A 80 13.97 3.90 7.64
C ALA A 80 13.32 3.59 8.99
N THR A 81 13.73 4.28 10.04
CA THR A 81 13.07 4.20 11.35
C THR A 81 11.72 4.85 11.18
N ALA A 82 10.66 4.15 11.60
CA ALA A 82 9.30 4.66 11.52
C ALA A 82 9.25 6.07 12.15
N GLN A 83 8.48 6.98 11.53
CA GLN A 83 8.14 8.23 12.21
C GLN A 83 7.47 7.84 13.52
N ASN A 84 8.05 8.28 14.64
CA ASN A 84 7.37 8.25 15.94
C ASN A 84 6.22 9.24 15.84
N ASN A 85 5.11 8.78 15.29
CA ASN A 85 3.88 9.53 15.34
C ASN A 85 3.46 9.62 16.79
N ALA A 86 3.07 10.81 17.22
CA ALA A 86 2.55 10.97 18.56
C ALA A 86 1.34 10.03 18.69
N PRO A 87 1.25 9.26 19.79
CA PRO A 87 0.08 8.46 20.09
C PRO A 87 -1.18 9.31 19.98
N GLY A 88 -2.23 8.77 19.37
CA GLY A 88 -3.45 9.51 19.11
C GLY A 88 -4.52 8.65 18.43
N PRO A 89 -5.73 9.22 18.20
CA PRO A 89 -6.80 8.54 17.51
C PRO A 89 -6.41 8.25 16.06
N VAL A 90 -6.74 7.05 15.60
CA VAL A 90 -6.42 6.54 14.26
C VAL A 90 -7.66 5.93 13.63
N ILE A 91 -7.88 6.26 12.36
CA ILE A 91 -8.82 5.54 11.50
C ILE A 91 -7.98 4.69 10.56
N ALA A 92 -7.86 3.40 10.89
CA ALA A 92 -6.92 2.47 10.28
C ALA A 92 -7.46 1.95 8.94
N MET A 93 -7.00 2.55 7.84
CA MET A 93 -7.22 2.07 6.48
C MET A 93 -6.25 0.94 6.16
N MET A 94 -6.77 -0.24 5.86
CA MET A 94 -5.98 -1.44 5.65
C MET A 94 -6.19 -2.01 4.25
N ASP A 95 -5.10 -2.35 3.59
CA ASP A 95 -5.13 -2.96 2.26
C ASP A 95 -3.80 -3.62 1.91
N THR A 96 -3.78 -4.43 0.85
CA THR A 96 -2.58 -5.11 0.36
C THR A 96 -2.37 -4.83 -1.13
N SER A 97 -1.12 -4.54 -1.51
CA SER A 97 -0.72 -4.43 -2.91
C SER A 97 0.31 -5.49 -3.29
N TYR A 98 0.21 -6.01 -4.51
CA TYR A 98 1.05 -7.07 -5.07
C TYR A 98 1.87 -6.61 -6.29
N TRP A 99 3.06 -7.19 -6.45
CA TRP A 99 3.90 -7.12 -7.66
C TRP A 99 4.30 -8.53 -8.09
N GLY A 100 3.43 -9.15 -8.88
CA GLY A 100 3.53 -10.56 -9.23
C GLY A 100 3.06 -11.48 -8.11
N TRP A 101 3.28 -12.78 -8.27
CA TRP A 101 2.73 -13.81 -7.38
C TRP A 101 3.41 -13.92 -6.01
N ASN A 102 4.69 -13.53 -5.93
CA ASN A 102 5.55 -13.83 -4.78
C ASN A 102 5.99 -12.59 -4.00
N PHE A 103 5.32 -11.44 -4.20
CA PHE A 103 5.69 -10.23 -3.48
C PHE A 103 4.49 -9.29 -3.31
N GLY A 104 4.15 -9.02 -2.05
CA GLY A 104 3.16 -8.03 -1.68
C GLY A 104 3.58 -7.24 -0.44
N VAL A 105 2.81 -6.20 -0.16
CA VAL A 105 2.92 -5.39 1.06
C VAL A 105 1.54 -5.15 1.64
N VAL A 106 1.36 -5.58 2.88
CA VAL A 106 0.21 -5.21 3.72
C VAL A 106 0.53 -3.85 4.30
N VAL A 107 -0.42 -2.92 4.26
CA VAL A 107 -0.22 -1.54 4.73
C VAL A 107 -1.41 -1.14 5.61
N ILE A 108 -1.09 -0.48 6.72
CA ILE A 108 -2.04 0.25 7.56
C ILE A 108 -1.69 1.73 7.46
N LYS A 109 -2.61 2.50 6.92
CA LYS A 109 -2.53 3.94 6.77
C LYS A 109 -3.56 4.58 7.69
N ASP A 110 -3.20 5.66 8.35
CA ASP A 110 -4.14 6.45 9.12
C ASP A 110 -4.88 7.45 8.23
N HIS A 111 -6.21 7.42 8.29
CA HIS A 111 -7.06 8.40 7.63
C HIS A 111 -7.14 9.74 8.39
N ILE A 112 -6.53 9.94 9.55
CA ILE A 112 -6.52 11.26 10.22
C ILE A 112 -5.27 12.05 9.81
N SER A 113 -4.09 11.46 10.02
CA SER A 113 -2.81 12.05 9.63
C SER A 113 -2.52 11.93 8.13
N GLY A 114 -3.05 10.90 7.47
CA GLY A 114 -2.71 10.54 6.09
C GLY A 114 -1.38 9.78 5.97
N GLU A 115 -0.75 9.40 7.08
CA GLU A 115 0.55 8.71 7.09
C GLU A 115 0.40 7.18 7.09
N VAL A 116 1.44 6.50 6.62
CA VAL A 116 1.54 5.04 6.73
C VAL A 116 2.12 4.70 8.10
N LEU A 117 1.29 4.14 8.98
CA LEU A 117 1.70 3.79 10.35
C LEU A 117 2.42 2.46 10.40
N TRP A 118 2.01 1.50 9.57
CA TRP A 118 2.58 0.15 9.60
C TRP A 118 2.57 -0.50 8.24
N HIS A 119 3.56 -1.34 7.99
CA HIS A 119 3.60 -2.18 6.80
C HIS A 119 4.31 -3.52 7.05
N LYS A 120 3.96 -4.53 6.27
CA LYS A 120 4.62 -5.84 6.28
C LYS A 120 4.75 -6.41 4.87
N PHE A 121 5.97 -6.84 4.54
CA PHE A 121 6.21 -7.52 3.27
C PHE A 121 5.81 -8.99 3.36
N ILE A 122 5.04 -9.44 2.38
CA ILE A 122 4.55 -10.82 2.27
C ILE A 122 5.03 -11.46 0.97
N ASN A 123 5.22 -12.78 0.98
CA ASN A 123 5.68 -13.57 -0.18
C ASN A 123 4.51 -14.28 -0.89
N ARG A 124 3.30 -14.20 -0.34
CA ARG A 124 2.09 -14.85 -0.89
C ARG A 124 0.91 -13.92 -0.61
N LYS A 125 -0.31 -14.45 -0.73
CA LYS A 125 -1.53 -13.77 -0.30
C LYS A 125 -1.48 -13.37 1.18
N GLU A 126 -2.11 -12.25 1.45
CA GLU A 126 -2.39 -11.72 2.77
C GLU A 126 -3.18 -12.73 3.60
N ARG A 127 -2.93 -12.71 4.91
CA ARG A 127 -3.68 -13.46 5.89
C ARG A 127 -4.32 -12.49 6.88
N VAL A 128 -5.40 -12.94 7.51
CA VAL A 128 -6.03 -12.19 8.60
C VAL A 128 -5.01 -11.85 9.69
N ASP A 129 -4.11 -12.78 10.01
CA ASP A 129 -3.06 -12.57 11.01
C ASP A 129 -2.08 -11.44 10.66
N ASP A 130 -1.85 -11.15 9.36
CA ASP A 130 -0.98 -10.04 8.97
C ASP A 130 -1.58 -8.69 9.36
N TYR A 131 -2.90 -8.53 9.26
CA TYR A 131 -3.60 -7.32 9.68
C TYR A 131 -3.73 -7.25 11.21
N VAL A 132 -4.02 -8.36 11.87
CA VAL A 132 -4.08 -8.43 13.34
C VAL A 132 -2.73 -8.09 13.96
N GLU A 133 -1.62 -8.53 13.36
CA GLU A 133 -0.27 -8.14 13.77
C GLU A 133 -0.07 -6.62 13.69
N GLY A 134 -0.48 -6.01 12.58
CA GLY A 134 -0.39 -4.55 12.42
C GLY A 134 -1.25 -3.79 13.43
N VAL A 135 -2.51 -4.19 13.63
CA VAL A 135 -3.39 -3.60 14.66
C VAL A 135 -2.74 -3.62 16.05
N ARG A 136 -2.20 -4.77 16.45
CA ARG A 136 -1.52 -4.89 17.75
C ARG A 136 -0.27 -4.01 17.85
N ALA A 137 0.48 -3.87 16.76
CA ALA A 137 1.63 -2.96 16.73
C ALA A 137 1.19 -1.51 16.97
N LEU A 138 0.12 -1.07 16.31
CA LEU A 138 -0.45 0.27 16.52
C LEU A 138 -0.90 0.48 17.98
N GLU A 139 -1.56 -0.51 18.60
CA GLU A 139 -1.95 -0.44 20.02
C GLU A 139 -0.73 -0.35 20.95
N MET A 140 0.31 -1.15 20.68
CA MET A 140 1.56 -1.13 21.45
C MET A 140 2.31 0.21 21.33
N ASP A 141 2.19 0.87 20.18
CA ASP A 141 2.72 2.21 19.94
C ASP A 141 1.83 3.31 20.57
N GLY A 142 0.72 2.94 21.21
CA GLY A 142 -0.16 3.83 21.97
C GLY A 142 -1.28 4.47 21.14
N HIS A 143 -1.50 4.04 19.90
CA HIS A 143 -2.58 4.56 19.07
C HIS A 143 -3.95 4.04 19.55
N GLU A 144 -4.93 4.94 19.56
CA GLU A 144 -6.34 4.58 19.79
C GLU A 144 -7.01 4.31 18.44
N ILE A 145 -7.37 3.06 18.17
CA ILE A 145 -8.02 2.70 16.91
C ILE A 145 -9.51 3.00 17.00
N VAL A 146 -9.92 4.13 16.40
CA VAL A 146 -11.31 4.61 16.37
C VAL A 146 -12.18 3.73 15.47
N CYS A 147 -11.65 3.38 14.29
CA CYS A 147 -12.33 2.56 13.30
C CYS A 147 -11.32 1.89 12.36
N ILE A 148 -11.68 0.71 11.87
CA ILE A 148 -10.96 -0.03 10.84
C ILE A 148 -11.73 0.06 9.52
N VAL A 149 -11.04 0.46 8.45
CA VAL A 149 -11.58 0.54 7.08
C VAL A 149 -10.85 -0.46 6.20
N SER A 150 -11.55 -1.42 5.60
CA SER A 150 -10.90 -2.52 4.85
C SER A 150 -11.77 -3.06 3.70
N ASP A 151 -11.16 -3.84 2.81
CA ASP A 151 -11.74 -4.52 1.64
C ASP A 151 -12.56 -5.81 1.94
N GLY A 152 -12.69 -6.17 3.22
CA GLY A 152 -13.56 -7.26 3.65
C GLY A 152 -12.95 -8.65 3.49
N LEU A 153 -11.62 -8.79 3.68
CA LEU A 153 -10.97 -10.10 3.76
C LEU A 153 -11.74 -11.04 4.70
N LYS A 154 -12.11 -12.22 4.19
CA LYS A 154 -12.93 -13.20 4.92
C LYS A 154 -12.25 -13.58 6.24
N GLY A 155 -12.95 -13.44 7.36
CA GLY A 155 -12.42 -13.73 8.70
C GLY A 155 -11.82 -12.52 9.41
N LEU A 156 -11.49 -11.44 8.69
CA LEU A 156 -10.83 -10.27 9.27
C LEU A 156 -11.72 -9.56 10.29
N ARG A 157 -12.96 -9.27 9.89
CA ARG A 157 -13.95 -8.61 10.74
C ARG A 157 -14.27 -9.44 11.99
N GLU A 158 -14.39 -10.77 11.85
CA GLU A 158 -14.66 -11.65 12.98
C GLU A 158 -13.50 -11.59 14.01
N ARG A 159 -12.26 -11.52 13.54
CA ARG A 159 -11.05 -11.42 14.37
C ARG A 159 -10.83 -10.04 14.99
N LEU A 160 -11.39 -8.99 14.38
CA LEU A 160 -11.30 -7.60 14.81
C LEU A 160 -12.66 -7.05 15.29
N SER A 161 -13.50 -7.94 15.83
CA SER A 161 -14.86 -7.61 16.26
C SER A 161 -14.95 -6.65 17.45
N GLY A 162 -13.83 -6.42 18.15
CA GLY A 162 -13.72 -5.40 19.20
C GLY A 162 -13.68 -3.96 18.67
N TYR A 163 -13.55 -3.77 17.36
CA TYR A 163 -13.43 -2.46 16.73
C TYR A 163 -14.65 -2.12 15.88
N ARG A 164 -14.95 -0.82 15.76
CA ARG A 164 -15.82 -0.34 14.68
C ARG A 164 -15.19 -0.73 13.34
N TYR A 165 -15.99 -1.27 12.43
CA TYR A 165 -15.51 -1.77 11.15
C TYR A 165 -16.33 -1.20 10.00
N GLN A 166 -15.71 -0.37 9.18
CA GLN A 166 -16.26 0.09 7.92
C GLN A 166 -15.80 -0.82 6.79
N TYR A 167 -16.74 -1.50 6.15
CA TYR A 167 -16.46 -2.20 4.91
C TYR A 167 -16.47 -1.21 3.75
N CYS A 168 -15.35 -1.09 3.03
CA CYS A 168 -15.22 -0.26 1.84
C CYS A 168 -16.35 -0.53 0.82
N GLN A 169 -17.19 0.48 0.59
CA GLN A 169 -18.32 0.39 -0.33
C GLN A 169 -17.88 0.13 -1.78
N PHE A 170 -16.71 0.63 -2.19
CA PHE A 170 -16.13 0.36 -3.51
C PHE A 170 -15.82 -1.14 -3.68
N HIS A 171 -15.17 -1.78 -2.70
CA HIS A 171 -14.85 -3.21 -2.75
C HIS A 171 -16.11 -4.09 -2.71
N GLN A 172 -17.14 -3.67 -1.98
CA GLN A 172 -18.45 -4.32 -2.03
C GLN A 172 -19.05 -4.22 -3.44
N LEU A 173 -19.01 -3.05 -4.09
CA LEU A 173 -19.47 -2.90 -5.48
C LEU A 173 -18.66 -3.77 -6.47
N GLN A 174 -17.34 -3.87 -6.30
CA GLN A 174 -16.51 -4.78 -7.12
C GLN A 174 -16.90 -6.24 -6.90
N THR A 175 -17.19 -6.65 -5.67
CA THR A 175 -17.69 -8.00 -5.36
C THR A 175 -18.99 -8.30 -6.10
N ILE A 176 -19.91 -7.33 -6.18
CA ILE A 176 -21.15 -7.48 -6.95
C ILE A 176 -20.89 -7.57 -8.44
N LYS A 177 -20.07 -6.67 -9.00
CA LYS A 177 -19.69 -6.71 -10.42
C LYS A 177 -19.02 -8.03 -10.79
N HIS A 178 -18.18 -8.58 -9.92
CA HIS A 178 -17.55 -9.88 -10.17
C HIS A 178 -18.57 -11.03 -10.23
N LYS A 179 -19.58 -11.01 -9.35
CA LYS A 179 -20.62 -12.05 -9.31
C LYS A 179 -21.64 -11.92 -10.46
N LEU A 180 -22.08 -10.71 -10.76
CA LEU A 180 -23.14 -10.45 -11.75
C LEU A 180 -22.61 -10.17 -13.16
N THR A 181 -21.30 -9.91 -13.31
CA THR A 181 -20.66 -9.28 -14.47
C THR A 181 -21.08 -7.82 -14.66
N SER A 182 -20.38 -7.08 -15.55
CA SER A 182 -20.72 -5.68 -15.84
C SER A 182 -21.99 -5.52 -16.69
N HIS A 183 -22.40 -6.57 -17.41
CA HIS A 183 -23.53 -6.56 -18.34
C HIS A 183 -24.40 -7.82 -18.14
N PRO A 184 -25.06 -7.97 -16.97
CA PRO A 184 -25.95 -9.09 -16.73
C PRO A 184 -27.13 -9.07 -17.71
N LYS A 185 -27.66 -10.26 -18.05
CA LYS A 185 -28.81 -10.41 -18.96
C LYS A 185 -30.15 -10.59 -18.25
N LEU A 186 -30.12 -11.10 -17.01
CA LEU A 186 -31.35 -11.35 -16.24
C LEU A 186 -31.87 -10.03 -15.66
N PRO A 187 -33.17 -9.71 -15.77
CA PRO A 187 -33.75 -8.49 -15.20
C PRO A 187 -33.40 -8.29 -13.71
N ALA A 188 -33.54 -9.36 -12.90
CA ALA A 188 -33.17 -9.35 -11.49
C ALA A 188 -31.70 -8.95 -11.23
N SER A 189 -30.79 -9.41 -12.10
CA SER A 189 -29.36 -9.10 -12.00
C SER A 189 -29.03 -7.68 -12.47
N ILE A 190 -29.73 -7.18 -13.49
CA ILE A 190 -29.60 -5.80 -13.96
C ILE A 190 -30.05 -4.85 -12.85
N GLU A 191 -31.25 -5.06 -12.32
CA GLU A 191 -31.81 -4.27 -11.22
C GLU A 191 -30.87 -4.29 -9.99
N LEU A 192 -30.38 -5.46 -9.57
CA LEU A 192 -29.48 -5.54 -8.41
C LEU A 192 -28.15 -4.82 -8.64
N LEU A 193 -27.60 -4.88 -9.86
CA LEU A 193 -26.38 -4.17 -10.21
C LEU A 193 -26.60 -2.65 -10.18
N ASP A 194 -27.75 -2.17 -10.67
CA ASP A 194 -28.10 -0.76 -10.65
C ASP A 194 -28.30 -0.24 -9.21
N ILE A 195 -29.00 -1.01 -8.37
CA ILE A 195 -29.12 -0.71 -6.94
C ILE A 195 -27.72 -0.63 -6.31
N SER A 196 -26.85 -1.60 -6.59
CA SER A 196 -25.49 -1.62 -6.05
C SER A 196 -24.65 -0.40 -6.46
N ARG A 197 -24.92 0.21 -7.62
CA ARG A 197 -24.25 1.44 -8.06
C ARG A 197 -24.68 2.67 -7.25
N LEU A 198 -25.85 2.62 -6.61
CA LEU A 198 -26.32 3.68 -5.71
C LEU A 198 -25.59 3.67 -4.36
N LEU A 199 -24.93 2.57 -3.98
CA LEU A 199 -24.32 2.37 -2.66
C LEU A 199 -23.42 3.55 -2.21
N CYS A 200 -22.63 4.12 -3.13
CA CYS A 200 -21.73 5.24 -2.83
C CYS A 200 -22.35 6.63 -3.09
N ARG A 201 -23.65 6.72 -3.42
CA ARG A 201 -24.31 7.92 -3.95
C ARG A 201 -25.63 8.27 -3.28
N THR A 202 -26.05 7.48 -2.30
CA THR A 202 -27.32 7.62 -1.59
C THR A 202 -27.12 7.42 -0.10
N ASP A 203 -28.10 7.82 0.70
CA ASP A 203 -28.20 7.54 2.14
C ASP A 203 -28.56 6.09 2.45
N LYS A 204 -28.34 5.70 3.71
CA LYS A 204 -28.55 4.35 4.22
C LYS A 204 -30.00 3.91 4.05
N GLU A 205 -30.95 4.75 4.45
CA GLU A 205 -32.38 4.46 4.49
C GLU A 205 -32.92 4.20 3.07
N SER A 206 -32.59 5.08 2.12
CA SER A 206 -32.97 4.93 0.72
C SER A 206 -32.39 3.66 0.10
N PHE A 207 -31.12 3.35 0.38
CA PHE A 207 -30.49 2.13 -0.12
C PHE A 207 -31.15 0.87 0.44
N GLU A 208 -31.38 0.82 1.75
CA GLU A 208 -32.02 -0.31 2.42
C GLU A 208 -33.46 -0.52 1.94
N GLY A 209 -34.21 0.58 1.73
CA GLY A 209 -35.55 0.55 1.17
C GLY A 209 -35.59 -0.10 -0.22
N VAL A 210 -34.81 0.42 -1.16
CA VAL A 210 -34.77 -0.11 -2.54
C VAL A 210 -34.23 -1.55 -2.57
N MET A 211 -33.26 -1.88 -1.71
CA MET A 211 -32.74 -3.26 -1.59
C MET A 211 -33.82 -4.23 -1.07
N ASN A 212 -34.65 -3.78 -0.13
CA ASN A 212 -35.77 -4.57 0.39
C ASN A 212 -36.87 -4.78 -0.65
N GLU A 213 -37.24 -3.74 -1.41
CA GLU A 213 -38.19 -3.85 -2.52
C GLU A 213 -37.72 -4.87 -3.57
N TRP A 214 -36.44 -4.80 -3.94
CA TRP A 214 -35.84 -5.78 -4.84
C TRP A 214 -35.93 -7.20 -4.28
N PHE A 215 -35.66 -7.38 -2.98
CA PHE A 215 -35.77 -8.69 -2.35
C PHE A 215 -37.19 -9.23 -2.41
N VAL A 216 -38.19 -8.43 -2.03
CA VAL A 216 -39.61 -8.83 -2.07
C VAL A 216 -40.01 -9.26 -3.48
N ARG A 217 -39.60 -8.51 -4.51
CA ARG A 217 -39.88 -8.84 -5.92
C ARG A 217 -39.22 -10.14 -6.37
N TRP A 218 -37.96 -10.37 -6.00
CA TRP A 218 -37.13 -11.44 -6.58
C TRP A 218 -36.87 -12.63 -5.65
N GLU A 219 -37.45 -12.65 -4.44
CA GLU A 219 -37.18 -13.69 -3.43
C GLU A 219 -37.44 -15.10 -3.96
N ALA A 220 -38.62 -15.33 -4.55
CA ALA A 220 -39.00 -16.63 -5.11
C ALA A 220 -38.03 -17.06 -6.22
N PHE A 221 -37.67 -16.12 -7.09
CA PHE A 221 -36.74 -16.34 -8.20
C PHE A 221 -35.35 -16.74 -7.70
N ILE A 222 -34.75 -16.01 -6.76
CA ILE A 222 -33.40 -16.33 -6.26
C ILE A 222 -33.35 -17.59 -5.38
N LYS A 223 -34.50 -18.03 -4.85
CA LYS A 223 -34.64 -19.27 -4.07
C LYS A 223 -34.88 -20.50 -4.95
N GLN A 224 -35.16 -20.33 -6.26
CA GLN A 224 -35.36 -21.43 -7.19
C GLN A 224 -34.18 -22.40 -7.18
N ARG A 225 -34.50 -23.70 -7.20
CA ARG A 225 -33.53 -24.78 -7.23
C ARG A 225 -33.69 -25.62 -8.48
N SER A 226 -32.57 -26.08 -9.01
CA SER A 226 -32.47 -27.05 -10.10
C SER A 226 -31.75 -28.30 -9.58
N THR A 227 -32.08 -29.45 -10.16
CA THR A 227 -31.43 -30.73 -9.84
C THR A 227 -30.54 -31.11 -11.01
N ASP A 228 -29.29 -31.50 -10.73
CA ASP A 228 -28.39 -31.99 -11.76
C ASP A 228 -28.68 -33.45 -12.15
N SER A 229 -28.00 -33.96 -13.17
CA SER A 229 -28.13 -35.34 -13.63
C SER A 229 -27.74 -36.39 -12.58
N ASN A 230 -27.07 -35.98 -11.49
CA ASN A 230 -26.65 -36.84 -10.39
C ASN A 230 -27.60 -36.75 -9.19
N GLY A 231 -28.77 -36.10 -9.34
CA GLY A 231 -29.75 -35.92 -8.27
C GLY A 231 -29.40 -34.85 -7.24
N ARG A 232 -28.32 -34.08 -7.43
CA ARG A 232 -27.91 -33.03 -6.49
C ARG A 232 -28.63 -31.72 -6.78
N SER A 233 -29.31 -31.21 -5.76
CA SER A 233 -30.05 -29.95 -5.85
C SER A 233 -29.15 -28.74 -5.59
N HIS A 234 -29.18 -27.75 -6.48
CA HIS A 234 -28.44 -26.48 -6.36
C HIS A 234 -29.35 -25.28 -6.68
N TYR A 235 -28.97 -24.09 -6.20
CA TYR A 235 -29.69 -22.86 -6.56
C TYR A 235 -29.45 -22.51 -8.03
N THR A 236 -30.54 -22.30 -8.78
CA THR A 236 -30.50 -21.97 -10.21
C THR A 236 -29.73 -20.67 -10.45
N HIS A 237 -29.97 -19.65 -9.62
CA HIS A 237 -29.34 -18.33 -9.74
C HIS A 237 -28.25 -18.11 -8.68
N LYS A 238 -27.33 -19.07 -8.53
CA LYS A 238 -26.28 -19.08 -7.48
C LYS A 238 -25.51 -17.77 -7.35
N ASN A 239 -25.06 -17.17 -8.45
CA ASN A 239 -24.28 -15.94 -8.43
C ASN A 239 -25.11 -14.73 -8.02
N LEU A 240 -26.33 -14.59 -8.56
CA LEU A 240 -27.27 -13.53 -8.19
C LEU A 240 -27.62 -13.60 -6.70
N ARG A 241 -27.98 -14.80 -6.25
CA ARG A 241 -28.26 -15.07 -4.84
C ARG A 241 -27.06 -14.72 -3.96
N SER A 242 -25.85 -15.10 -4.38
CA SER A 242 -24.63 -14.81 -3.64
C SER A 242 -24.30 -13.32 -3.59
N ALA A 243 -24.63 -12.55 -4.64
CA ALA A 243 -24.44 -11.10 -4.70
C ALA A 243 -25.39 -10.39 -3.74
N TYR A 244 -26.68 -10.73 -3.78
CA TYR A 244 -27.66 -10.22 -2.82
C TYR A 244 -27.24 -10.53 -1.37
N LEU A 245 -26.86 -11.79 -1.09
CA LEU A 245 -26.47 -12.19 0.26
C LEU A 245 -25.19 -11.49 0.74
N SER A 246 -24.26 -11.10 -0.14
CA SER A 246 -23.09 -10.34 0.29
C SER A 246 -23.48 -8.94 0.72
N LEU A 247 -24.35 -8.24 -0.03
CA LEU A 247 -24.89 -6.95 0.40
C LEU A 247 -25.62 -7.07 1.74
N LYS A 248 -26.58 -8.00 1.83
CA LYS A 248 -27.37 -8.20 3.05
C LYS A 248 -26.51 -8.48 4.29
N ARG A 249 -25.52 -9.39 4.18
CA ARG A 249 -24.64 -9.74 5.31
C ARG A 249 -23.77 -8.56 5.74
N ASN A 250 -23.40 -7.71 4.79
CA ASN A 250 -22.45 -6.64 5.03
C ASN A 250 -23.11 -5.30 5.34
N MET A 251 -24.43 -5.18 5.19
CA MET A 251 -25.19 -3.93 5.36
C MET A 251 -24.79 -3.12 6.61
N PRO A 252 -24.70 -3.70 7.82
CA PRO A 252 -24.35 -2.93 9.03
C PRO A 252 -22.96 -2.29 8.96
N TYR A 253 -22.05 -2.90 8.19
CA TYR A 253 -20.65 -2.46 8.07
C TYR A 253 -20.44 -1.56 6.86
N LEU A 254 -21.35 -1.57 5.88
CA LEU A 254 -21.30 -0.64 4.74
C LEU A 254 -21.68 0.79 5.16
N TRP A 255 -22.38 0.93 6.28
CA TRP A 255 -22.93 2.18 6.79
C TRP A 255 -22.36 2.62 8.14
N THR A 256 -21.29 1.98 8.64
CA THR A 256 -20.64 2.39 9.89
C THR A 256 -20.21 3.86 9.86
N PHE A 257 -19.73 4.36 8.72
CA PHE A 257 -19.43 5.77 8.52
C PHE A 257 -20.65 6.69 8.62
N TYR A 258 -21.80 6.22 8.14
CA TYR A 258 -23.06 6.96 8.13
C TYR A 258 -23.67 7.03 9.53
N ASP A 259 -23.54 5.94 10.29
CA ASP A 259 -24.01 5.87 11.68
C ASP A 259 -23.09 6.60 12.68
N ASN A 260 -21.91 7.07 12.23
CA ASN A 260 -20.90 7.75 13.06
C ASN A 260 -20.24 8.92 12.28
N ILE A 261 -21.04 9.79 11.66
CA ILE A 261 -20.57 10.88 10.79
C ILE A 261 -19.58 11.81 11.52
N GLU A 262 -19.79 12.03 12.81
CA GLU A 262 -18.93 12.85 13.67
C GLU A 262 -17.49 12.35 13.79
N LEU A 263 -17.25 11.06 13.51
CA LEU A 263 -15.91 10.46 13.54
C LEU A 263 -15.13 10.66 12.23
N GLY A 264 -15.75 11.18 11.17
CA GLY A 264 -15.07 11.42 9.89
C GLY A 264 -14.55 10.15 9.22
N ILE A 265 -15.21 9.01 9.43
CA ILE A 265 -14.82 7.72 8.82
C ILE A 265 -15.08 7.79 7.31
N PRO A 266 -14.12 7.37 6.46
CA PRO A 266 -14.36 7.32 5.02
C PRO A 266 -15.17 6.08 4.66
N ASN A 267 -16.15 6.21 3.76
CA ASN A 267 -16.94 5.08 3.25
C ASN A 267 -16.15 4.18 2.27
N THR A 268 -15.00 4.64 1.77
CA THR A 268 -14.17 3.95 0.78
C THR A 268 -12.69 3.98 1.14
N ASN A 269 -11.92 3.07 0.53
CA ASN A 269 -10.48 2.95 0.74
C ASN A 269 -9.64 3.65 -0.35
N ASN A 270 -10.20 4.67 -1.02
CA ASN A 270 -9.61 5.28 -2.23
C ASN A 270 -8.21 5.87 -1.99
N GLU A 271 -7.91 6.29 -0.76
CA GLU A 271 -6.58 6.76 -0.39
C GLU A 271 -5.51 5.66 -0.50
N MET A 272 -5.87 4.41 -0.19
CA MET A 272 -4.97 3.26 -0.32
C MET A 272 -4.72 2.93 -1.78
N GLU A 273 -5.76 2.98 -2.63
CA GLU A 273 -5.60 2.81 -4.09
C GLU A 273 -4.68 3.88 -4.68
N SER A 274 -4.82 5.13 -4.21
CA SER A 274 -3.99 6.25 -4.63
C SER A 274 -2.52 6.06 -4.20
N LEU A 275 -2.29 5.66 -2.95
CA LEU A 275 -0.97 5.32 -2.42
C LEU A 275 -0.32 4.19 -3.22
N PHE A 276 -1.05 3.11 -3.48
CA PHE A 276 -0.52 1.97 -4.24
C PHE A 276 -0.25 2.30 -5.70
N SER A 277 -1.10 3.11 -6.33
CA SER A 277 -0.89 3.58 -7.70
C SER A 277 0.36 4.45 -7.80
N TRP A 278 0.54 5.37 -6.84
CA TRP A 278 1.75 6.16 -6.70
C TRP A 278 2.99 5.28 -6.50
N LEU A 279 2.92 4.30 -5.60
CA LEU A 279 4.01 3.37 -5.31
C LEU A 279 4.40 2.53 -6.54
N LYS A 280 3.41 1.96 -7.23
CA LYS A 280 3.62 1.19 -8.47
C LYS A 280 4.31 2.04 -9.54
N ARG A 281 3.87 3.30 -9.73
CA ARG A 281 4.49 4.22 -10.69
C ARG A 281 5.97 4.48 -10.36
N LYS A 282 6.31 4.70 -9.09
CA LYS A 282 7.71 4.88 -8.65
C LYS A 282 8.53 3.62 -8.90
N LEU A 283 8.01 2.44 -8.53
CA LEU A 283 8.73 1.18 -8.68
C LEU A 283 8.94 0.75 -10.14
N ASN A 284 8.03 1.10 -11.05
CA ASN A 284 8.14 0.79 -12.47
C ASN A 284 9.35 1.46 -13.14
N ILE A 285 9.87 2.56 -12.59
CA ILE A 285 11.11 3.21 -13.05
C ILE A 285 12.32 2.29 -12.78
N HIS A 286 12.21 1.39 -11.80
CA HIS A 286 13.28 0.52 -11.31
C HIS A 286 13.09 -0.95 -11.72
N ASN A 287 12.82 -1.19 -13.01
CA ASN A 287 12.72 -2.54 -13.56
C ASN A 287 14.02 -3.33 -13.35
N GLY A 288 13.91 -4.61 -12.94
CA GLY A 288 15.05 -5.49 -12.68
C GLY A 288 15.75 -5.28 -11.33
N MET A 289 15.20 -4.44 -10.44
CA MET A 289 15.73 -4.26 -9.09
C MET A 289 15.55 -5.51 -8.22
N SER A 290 16.58 -5.86 -7.43
CA SER A 290 16.50 -6.99 -6.49
C SER A 290 15.43 -6.77 -5.41
N LEU A 291 14.89 -7.88 -4.87
CA LEU A 291 13.84 -7.84 -3.86
C LEU A 291 14.22 -7.00 -2.64
N GLY A 292 15.43 -7.16 -2.11
CA GLY A 292 15.90 -6.40 -0.95
C GLY A 292 15.91 -4.89 -1.19
N ARG A 293 16.35 -4.45 -2.38
CA ARG A 293 16.33 -3.03 -2.76
C ARG A 293 14.92 -2.51 -2.99
N ARG A 294 14.04 -3.36 -3.54
CA ARG A 294 12.62 -3.02 -3.69
C ARG A 294 11.97 -2.75 -2.34
N LYS A 295 12.20 -3.61 -1.35
CA LYS A 295 11.70 -3.41 0.03
C LYS A 295 12.23 -2.10 0.62
N MET A 296 13.53 -1.85 0.53
CA MET A 296 14.16 -0.61 1.00
C MET A 296 13.59 0.64 0.32
N LEU A 297 13.34 0.59 -1.01
CA LEU A 297 12.73 1.71 -1.71
C LEU A 297 11.28 1.94 -1.26
N ILE A 298 10.49 0.87 -1.06
CA ILE A 298 9.11 0.98 -0.56
C ILE A 298 9.09 1.61 0.83
N GLU A 299 9.91 1.13 1.77
CA GLU A 299 10.04 1.70 3.12
C GLU A 299 10.36 3.20 3.07
N ARG A 300 11.30 3.59 2.21
CA ARG A 300 11.68 5.00 2.01
C ARG A 300 10.59 5.83 1.38
N LEU A 301 9.84 5.26 0.45
CA LEU A 301 8.71 5.94 -0.18
C LEU A 301 7.59 6.15 0.84
N PHE A 302 7.27 5.18 1.70
CA PHE A 302 6.31 5.39 2.77
C PHE A 302 6.76 6.49 3.74
N PHE A 303 8.03 6.48 4.16
CA PHE A 303 8.58 7.55 5.01
C PHE A 303 8.57 8.94 4.33
N ALA A 304 8.80 9.00 3.02
CA ALA A 304 8.79 10.25 2.26
C ALA A 304 7.38 10.67 1.81
N HIS A 305 6.36 9.83 2.05
CA HIS A 305 4.99 10.10 1.63
C HIS A 305 4.41 11.20 2.51
N LYS A 306 4.45 12.44 2.01
CA LYS A 306 3.69 13.53 2.60
C LYS A 306 2.27 13.48 2.03
N PRO A 307 1.25 13.19 2.83
CA PRO A 307 -0.12 13.24 2.36
C PRO A 307 -0.44 14.65 1.89
N SER A 308 -0.93 14.76 0.66
CA SER A 308 -1.60 15.96 0.18
C SER A 308 -2.98 15.98 0.82
N ARG A 309 -3.11 16.68 1.95
CA ARG A 309 -4.39 17.08 2.52
C ARG A 309 -4.44 18.59 2.54
#